data_AF-A0A3C1MT94-F1
#
_entry.id   AF-A0A3C1MT94-F1
#
_cell.length_a   1.000
_cell.length_b   1.000
_cell.length_c   1.000
_cell.angle_alpha   90.00
_cell.angle_beta   90.00
_cell.angle_gamma   90.00
#
_symmetry.space_group_name_H-M   'P 1'
#
loop_
_entity.id
_entity.type
_entity.pdbx_description
1 polymer ?
#
loop_
_entity_poly.entity_id
_entity_poly.type
_entity_poly.pdbx_seq_one_letter_code
_entity_poly.pdbx_strand_id
1 'polypeptide(L)'
;GAHLICGMGETEQEILEVCQKIKNMGGHNHMFAFYPEQGSMMEDWPACDKGQWRRVQLARFIIDYAGGLVSNMLFDADGKVIDFGVPEDELADLVNSGKPFQTSGCPGKDDEEVSACNRPYGDSSPSDILSFPFALARKDVENVKRQMAGENIGAGLI
;
A
#
# COMPACT_ATOMS: atom_id res chain seq x y z
N GLY A 1 -7.96 -5.98 -14.03
CA GLY A 1 -7.05 -5.66 -12.90
C GLY A 1 -5.72 -6.31 -13.15
N ALA A 2 -4.63 -5.65 -12.78
CA ALA A 2 -3.28 -6.20 -12.78
C ALA A 2 -2.86 -6.49 -11.33
N HIS A 3 -2.07 -7.55 -11.14
CA HIS A 3 -1.52 -7.90 -9.83
C HIS A 3 -0.05 -7.49 -9.78
N LEU A 4 0.32 -6.68 -8.79
CA LEU A 4 1.69 -6.24 -8.54
C LEU A 4 2.13 -6.70 -7.15
N ILE A 5 3.41 -7.00 -7.02
CA ILE A 5 4.03 -7.36 -5.73
C ILE A 5 5.10 -6.32 -5.43
N CYS A 6 5.04 -5.72 -4.25
CA CYS A 6 6.03 -4.75 -3.76
C CYS A 6 7.06 -5.42 -2.83
N GLY A 7 8.32 -5.02 -2.88
CA GLY A 7 9.40 -5.56 -2.05
C GLY A 7 10.24 -6.64 -2.74
N MET A 8 10.22 -6.70 -4.07
CA MET A 8 10.99 -7.64 -4.89
C MET A 8 12.32 -7.07 -5.40
N GLY A 9 12.68 -5.86 -4.94
CA GLY A 9 13.90 -5.16 -5.32
C GLY A 9 13.66 -3.88 -6.14
N GLU A 10 12.41 -3.57 -6.46
CA GLU A 10 12.01 -2.33 -7.10
C GLU A 10 11.94 -1.16 -6.10
N THR A 11 12.15 0.04 -6.62
CA THR A 11 11.91 1.30 -5.91
C THR A 11 10.41 1.65 -5.87
N GLU A 12 10.03 2.56 -4.97
CA GLU A 12 8.66 3.06 -4.90
C GLU A 12 8.27 3.78 -6.20
N GLN A 13 9.19 4.54 -6.78
CA GLN A 13 8.98 5.20 -8.07
C GLN A 13 8.67 4.21 -9.18
N GLU A 14 9.48 3.16 -9.36
CA GLU A 14 9.30 2.18 -10.44
C GLU A 14 7.93 1.49 -10.38
N ILE A 15 7.51 1.05 -9.18
CA ILE A 15 6.23 0.37 -9.04
C ILE A 15 5.04 1.33 -9.21
N LEU A 16 5.16 2.59 -8.79
CA LEU A 16 4.11 3.59 -8.94
C LEU A 16 3.97 4.09 -10.39
N GLU A 17 5.07 4.15 -11.15
CA GLU A 17 5.01 4.40 -12.58
C GLU A 17 4.28 3.28 -13.33
N VAL A 18 4.46 2.02 -12.91
CA VAL A 18 3.67 0.89 -13.42
C VAL A 18 2.20 1.03 -13.03
N CYS A 19 1.91 1.42 -11.79
CA CYS A 19 0.53 1.68 -11.33
C CYS A 19 -0.17 2.74 -12.20
N GLN A 20 0.52 3.85 -12.48
CA GLN A 20 0.00 4.90 -13.35
C GLN A 20 -0.26 4.40 -14.77
N LYS A 21 0.67 3.63 -15.35
CA LYS A 21 0.49 3.05 -16.69
C LYS A 21 -0.76 2.18 -16.74
N ILE A 22 -0.97 1.32 -15.74
CA ILE A 22 -2.17 0.48 -15.63
C ILE A 22 -3.43 1.34 -15.55
N LYS A 23 -3.44 2.36 -14.68
CA LYS A 23 -4.58 3.28 -14.54
C LYS A 23 -4.90 4.01 -15.84
N ASN A 24 -3.89 4.51 -16.55
CA ASN A 24 -4.05 5.19 -17.84
C ASN A 24 -4.67 4.30 -18.92
N MET A 25 -4.46 2.98 -18.84
CA MET A 25 -5.09 1.99 -19.73
C MET A 25 -6.51 1.61 -19.30
N GLY A 26 -7.07 2.26 -18.26
CA GLY A 26 -8.38 1.92 -17.69
C GLY A 26 -8.33 0.69 -16.77
N GLY A 27 -7.15 0.25 -16.35
CA GLY A 27 -6.96 -0.85 -15.41
C GLY A 27 -7.08 -0.43 -13.94
N HIS A 28 -7.07 -1.43 -13.07
CA HIS A 28 -7.02 -1.27 -11.62
C HIS A 28 -5.82 -2.03 -11.06
N ASN A 29 -5.17 -1.44 -10.05
CA ASN A 29 -3.99 -2.00 -9.42
C ASN A 29 -4.40 -2.82 -8.19
N HIS A 30 -4.16 -4.13 -8.21
CA HIS A 30 -4.25 -4.97 -7.02
C HIS A 30 -2.82 -5.28 -6.58
N MET A 31 -2.44 -4.79 -5.42
CA MET A 31 -1.08 -4.86 -4.91
C MET A 31 -0.99 -5.72 -3.65
N PHE A 32 0.14 -6.41 -3.52
CA PHE A 32 0.52 -7.20 -2.35
C PHE A 32 1.92 -6.79 -1.92
N ALA A 33 2.19 -6.82 -0.61
CA ALA A 33 3.56 -6.83 -0.12
C ALA A 33 4.19 -8.21 -0.34
N PHE A 34 5.48 -8.26 -0.67
CA PHE A 34 6.23 -9.50 -0.71
C PHE A 34 6.40 -10.01 0.72
N TYR A 35 6.07 -11.28 0.92
CA TYR A 35 6.21 -11.98 2.18
C TYR A 35 6.88 -13.34 1.93
N PRO A 36 8.03 -13.62 2.57
CA PRO A 36 8.77 -14.85 2.35
C PRO A 36 8.10 -16.01 3.06
N GLU A 37 7.46 -16.89 2.29
CA GLU A 37 6.78 -18.05 2.83
C GLU A 37 7.79 -19.17 3.14
N GLN A 38 7.65 -19.80 4.31
CA GLN A 38 8.51 -20.90 4.74
C GLN A 38 8.46 -22.07 3.74
N GLY A 39 9.63 -22.56 3.32
CA GLY A 39 9.76 -23.63 2.33
C GLY A 39 9.62 -23.17 0.87
N SER A 40 9.47 -21.87 0.60
CA SER A 40 9.54 -21.33 -0.76
C SER A 40 10.99 -21.15 -1.21
N MET A 41 11.22 -21.03 -2.52
CA MET A 41 12.55 -20.72 -3.06
C MET A 41 13.09 -19.35 -2.61
N MET A 42 12.23 -18.49 -2.05
CA MET A 42 12.56 -17.15 -1.60
C MET A 42 12.37 -16.99 -0.09
N GLU A 43 12.41 -18.09 0.67
CA GLU A 43 12.24 -18.04 2.13
C GLU A 43 13.30 -17.19 2.86
N ASP A 44 14.51 -17.10 2.28
CA ASP A 44 15.62 -16.30 2.81
C ASP A 44 15.62 -14.84 2.31
N TRP A 45 14.68 -14.47 1.44
CA TRP A 45 14.56 -13.11 0.94
C TRP A 45 13.89 -12.21 2.00
N PRO A 46 14.32 -10.95 2.18
CA PRO A 46 13.67 -10.05 3.13
C PRO A 46 12.21 -9.80 2.73
N ALA A 47 11.31 -9.77 3.72
CA ALA A 47 9.96 -9.26 3.50
C ALA A 47 10.00 -7.79 3.07
N CYS A 48 8.93 -7.34 2.41
CA CYS A 48 8.77 -5.95 2.02
C CYS A 48 8.92 -5.02 3.24
N ASP A 49 9.66 -3.93 3.08
CA ASP A 49 9.78 -2.92 4.13
C ASP A 49 8.41 -2.31 4.42
N LYS A 50 8.07 -2.20 5.72
CA LYS A 50 6.77 -1.67 6.15
C LYS A 50 6.56 -0.24 5.67
N GLY A 51 7.60 0.60 5.79
CA GLY A 51 7.53 1.99 5.36
C GLY A 51 7.32 2.12 3.86
N GLN A 52 8.08 1.36 3.07
CA GLN A 52 7.93 1.26 1.62
C GLN A 52 6.49 0.87 1.27
N TRP A 53 5.99 -0.19 1.89
CA TRP A 53 4.65 -0.67 1.64
C TRP A 53 3.57 0.38 1.95
N ARG A 54 3.66 1.09 3.08
CA ARG A 54 2.67 2.13 3.43
C ARG A 54 2.68 3.28 2.43
N ARG A 55 3.84 3.73 1.98
CA ARG A 55 3.94 4.79 0.96
C ARG A 55 3.36 4.33 -0.37
N VAL A 56 3.68 3.11 -0.80
CA VAL A 56 3.13 2.52 -2.04
C VAL A 56 1.62 2.33 -1.96
N GLN A 57 1.08 1.84 -0.84
CA GLN A 57 -0.36 1.73 -0.61
C GLN A 57 -1.07 3.08 -0.78
N LEU A 58 -0.55 4.12 -0.13
CA LEU A 58 -1.11 5.47 -0.17
C LEU A 58 -1.02 6.09 -1.57
N ALA A 59 0.15 6.05 -2.19
CA ALA A 59 0.35 6.59 -3.54
C ALA A 59 -0.50 5.86 -4.58
N ARG A 60 -0.62 4.53 -4.50
CA ARG A 60 -1.53 3.76 -5.36
C ARG A 60 -2.97 4.20 -5.18
N PHE A 61 -3.43 4.38 -3.94
CA PHE A 61 -4.80 4.82 -3.67
C PHE A 61 -5.06 6.21 -4.28
N ILE A 62 -4.10 7.12 -4.16
CA ILE A 62 -4.16 8.45 -4.76
C ILE A 62 -4.31 8.36 -6.29
N ILE A 63 -3.54 7.50 -6.95
CA ILE A 63 -3.60 7.26 -8.41
C ILE A 63 -4.93 6.63 -8.83
N ASP A 64 -5.38 5.61 -8.11
CA ASP A 64 -6.55 4.83 -8.52
C ASP A 64 -7.88 5.55 -8.22
N TYR A 65 -7.95 6.29 -7.10
CA TYR A 65 -9.22 6.76 -6.53
C TYR A 65 -9.27 8.27 -6.24
N ALA A 66 -8.14 8.91 -5.90
CA ALA A 66 -8.11 10.35 -5.59
C ALA A 66 -7.77 11.25 -6.80
N GLY A 67 -7.52 10.67 -7.97
CA GLY A 67 -7.21 11.43 -9.19
C GLY A 67 -5.81 12.04 -9.24
N GLY A 68 -4.92 11.65 -8.33
CA GLY A 68 -3.53 12.09 -8.36
C GLY A 68 -2.72 11.41 -9.47
N LEU A 69 -1.57 12.00 -9.79
CA LEU A 69 -0.67 11.53 -10.84
C LEU A 69 0.71 11.27 -10.27
N VAL A 70 1.34 10.16 -10.66
CA VAL A 70 2.73 9.86 -10.27
C VAL A 70 3.70 10.98 -10.67
N SER A 71 3.42 11.71 -11.76
CA SER A 71 4.23 12.84 -12.21
C SER A 71 4.19 14.06 -11.29
N ASN A 72 3.23 14.12 -10.36
CA ASN A 72 3.11 15.18 -9.36
C ASN A 72 3.79 14.77 -8.04
N MET A 73 4.18 13.51 -7.88
CA MET A 73 4.89 13.02 -6.70
C MET A 73 6.38 13.39 -6.78
N LEU A 74 7.02 13.58 -5.62
CA LEU A 74 8.46 13.77 -5.53
C LEU A 74 9.11 12.53 -4.90
N PHE A 75 10.28 12.19 -5.42
CA PHE A 75 11.07 11.05 -5.00
C PHE A 75 12.48 11.51 -4.60
N ASP A 76 13.08 10.84 -3.63
CA ASP A 76 14.50 11.02 -3.31
C ASP A 76 15.42 10.27 -4.29
N ALA A 77 16.73 10.31 -4.04
CA ALA A 77 17.73 9.69 -4.91
C ALA A 77 17.63 8.15 -4.99
N ASP A 78 17.01 7.52 -4.00
CA ASP A 78 16.80 6.07 -3.93
C ASP A 78 15.40 5.68 -4.47
N GLY A 79 14.65 6.64 -5.02
CA GLY A 79 13.32 6.41 -5.59
C GLY A 79 12.22 6.23 -4.55
N LYS A 80 12.45 6.67 -3.30
CA LYS A 80 11.44 6.67 -2.23
C LYS A 80 10.59 7.94 -2.30
N VAL A 81 9.28 7.79 -2.10
CA VAL A 81 8.33 8.93 -2.08
C VAL A 81 8.64 9.85 -0.89
N ILE A 82 8.82 11.13 -1.19
CA ILE A 82 8.98 12.20 -0.19
C ILE A 82 7.85 13.23 -0.23
N ASP A 83 7.09 13.28 -1.34
CA ASP A 83 5.87 14.10 -1.48
C ASP A 83 4.87 13.36 -2.39
N PHE A 84 3.60 13.33 -2.00
CA PHE A 84 2.54 12.62 -2.72
C PHE A 84 1.85 13.48 -3.80
N GLY A 85 2.22 14.76 -3.94
CA GLY A 85 1.66 15.67 -4.94
C GLY A 85 0.21 16.08 -4.66
N VAL A 86 -0.23 16.01 -3.40
CA VAL A 86 -1.56 16.41 -2.92
C VAL A 86 -1.44 17.33 -1.71
N PRO A 87 -2.44 18.20 -1.44
CA PRO A 87 -2.46 19.05 -0.25
C PRO A 87 -2.32 18.26 1.06
N GLU A 88 -1.69 18.87 2.07
CA GLU A 88 -1.39 18.21 3.35
C GLU A 88 -2.66 17.80 4.12
N ASP A 89 -3.71 18.61 4.05
CA ASP A 89 -5.02 18.33 4.66
C ASP A 89 -5.70 17.15 3.97
N GLU A 90 -5.70 17.11 2.63
CA GLU A 90 -6.22 15.99 1.86
C GLU A 90 -5.44 14.69 2.15
N LEU A 91 -4.11 14.78 2.20
CA LEU A 91 -3.26 13.63 2.55
C LEU A 91 -3.55 13.11 3.95
N ALA A 92 -3.72 14.01 4.92
CA ALA A 92 -4.07 13.66 6.28
C ALA A 92 -5.43 12.96 6.35
N ASP A 93 -6.43 13.43 5.61
CA ASP A 93 -7.75 12.82 5.54
C ASP A 93 -7.70 11.41 4.93
N LEU A 94 -6.95 11.22 3.84
CA LEU A 94 -6.75 9.92 3.22
C LEU A 94 -6.09 8.93 4.19
N VAL A 95 -5.04 9.35 4.88
CA VAL A 95 -4.36 8.52 5.88
C VAL A 95 -5.29 8.20 7.06
N ASN A 96 -6.00 9.20 7.57
CA ASN A 96 -6.90 9.04 8.72
C ASN A 96 -8.12 8.17 8.40
N SER A 97 -8.55 8.10 7.15
CA SER A 97 -9.62 7.21 6.71
C SER A 97 -9.27 5.72 6.85
N GLY A 98 -7.98 5.38 6.79
CA GLY A 98 -7.49 4.01 6.78
C GLY A 98 -7.76 3.24 5.48
N LYS A 99 -8.60 3.75 4.56
CA LYS A 99 -8.94 3.07 3.29
C LYS A 99 -7.72 2.68 2.44
N PRO A 100 -6.68 3.54 2.27
CA PRO A 100 -5.54 3.20 1.43
C PRO A 100 -4.79 1.93 1.86
N PHE A 101 -4.86 1.59 3.15
CA PHE A 101 -4.08 0.51 3.76
C PHE A 101 -4.85 -0.82 3.85
N GLN A 102 -6.10 -0.84 3.37
CA GLN A 102 -6.89 -2.06 3.29
C GLN A 102 -6.48 -2.92 2.10
N THR A 103 -6.89 -4.20 2.12
CA THR A 103 -6.70 -5.12 1.01
C THR A 103 -7.25 -4.54 -0.29
N SER A 104 -6.46 -4.65 -1.34
CA SER A 104 -6.79 -4.17 -2.67
C SER A 104 -7.24 -5.31 -3.58
N GLY A 105 -8.14 -5.04 -4.50
CA GLY A 105 -8.76 -6.10 -5.30
C GLY A 105 -10.03 -5.64 -6.01
N CYS A 106 -10.91 -6.60 -6.30
CA CYS A 106 -12.21 -6.32 -6.90
C CYS A 106 -12.98 -5.29 -6.05
N PRO A 107 -13.63 -4.28 -6.68
CA PRO A 107 -14.41 -3.28 -5.96
C PRO A 107 -15.49 -3.89 -5.07
N GLY A 108 -15.72 -3.27 -3.91
CA GLY A 108 -16.83 -3.55 -3.01
C GLY A 108 -18.17 -3.27 -3.67
N LYS A 109 -19.22 -3.96 -3.21
CA LYS A 109 -20.59 -3.66 -3.65
C LYS A 109 -21.10 -2.33 -3.11
N ASP A 110 -20.68 -1.98 -1.89
CA ASP A 110 -21.18 -0.82 -1.15
C ASP A 110 -20.18 0.35 -1.18
N ASP A 111 -18.90 0.09 -1.44
CA ASP A 111 -17.83 1.08 -1.58
C ASP A 111 -16.84 0.59 -2.65
N GLU A 112 -16.74 1.30 -3.77
CA GLU A 112 -15.88 0.90 -4.90
C GLU A 112 -14.37 1.10 -4.63
N GLU A 113 -14.03 1.88 -3.61
CA GLU A 113 -12.65 2.16 -3.18
C GLU A 113 -12.11 1.09 -2.20
N VAL A 114 -13.03 0.33 -1.60
CA VAL A 114 -12.71 -0.75 -0.66
C VAL A 114 -12.92 -2.09 -1.36
N SER A 115 -11.95 -3.00 -1.27
CA SER A 115 -12.09 -4.27 -1.98
C SER A 115 -13.16 -5.18 -1.37
N ALA A 116 -13.98 -5.80 -2.22
CA ALA A 116 -14.84 -6.94 -1.84
C ALA A 116 -14.04 -8.19 -1.45
N CYS A 117 -12.80 -8.30 -1.96
CA CYS A 117 -11.92 -9.42 -1.66
C CYS A 117 -11.09 -9.09 -0.42
N ASN A 118 -11.30 -9.84 0.65
CA ASN A 118 -10.62 -9.62 1.92
C ASN A 118 -9.40 -10.52 2.11
N ARG A 119 -8.81 -11.11 1.04
CA ARG A 119 -7.75 -12.15 1.06
C ARG A 119 -6.85 -12.05 2.29
N PRO A 120 -7.23 -12.67 3.42
CA PRO A 120 -6.70 -12.23 4.69
C PRO A 120 -5.30 -12.80 4.85
N TYR A 121 -4.35 -11.95 5.24
CA TYR A 121 -2.98 -12.37 5.56
C TYR A 121 -2.23 -13.00 4.39
N GLY A 122 -2.59 -12.64 3.14
CA GLY A 122 -1.92 -13.14 1.95
C GLY A 122 -0.53 -12.55 1.71
N ASP A 123 -0.17 -11.49 2.46
CA ASP A 123 1.07 -10.74 2.34
C ASP A 123 1.72 -10.42 3.70
N SER A 124 1.27 -11.08 4.77
CA SER A 124 1.71 -10.78 6.14
C SER A 124 1.27 -11.85 7.15
N SER A 125 1.89 -11.84 8.33
CA SER A 125 1.41 -12.62 9.48
C SER A 125 0.11 -12.01 10.05
N PRO A 126 -0.82 -12.82 10.60
CA PRO A 126 -1.98 -12.32 11.33
C PRO A 126 -1.66 -11.43 12.54
N SER A 127 -0.44 -11.49 13.05
CA SER A 127 0.04 -10.68 14.18
C SER A 127 0.81 -9.42 13.77
N ASP A 128 1.06 -9.21 12.48
CA ASP A 128 1.79 -8.05 11.95
C ASP A 128 1.30 -7.75 10.52
N ILE A 129 0.13 -7.12 10.43
CA ILE A 129 -0.64 -6.99 9.20
C ILE A 129 -0.07 -5.90 8.29
N LEU A 130 0.20 -6.27 7.03
CA LEU A 130 0.57 -5.35 5.95
C LEU A 130 -0.65 -4.87 5.19
N SER A 131 -1.55 -5.74 4.75
CA SER A 131 -2.83 -5.33 4.12
C SER A 131 -4.02 -5.68 5.00
N PHE A 132 -4.75 -4.67 5.48
CA PHE A 132 -5.86 -4.90 6.41
C PHE A 132 -7.09 -5.44 5.68
N PRO A 133 -7.61 -6.63 6.03
CA PRO A 133 -8.80 -7.18 5.39
C PRO A 133 -10.12 -6.59 5.94
N PHE A 134 -10.01 -5.51 6.73
CA PHE A 134 -11.09 -4.82 7.42
C PHE A 134 -10.72 -3.35 7.63
N ALA A 135 -11.73 -2.52 7.95
CA ALA A 135 -11.52 -1.12 8.30
C ALA A 135 -10.59 -0.99 9.54
N LEU A 136 -9.57 -0.15 9.41
CA LEU A 136 -8.57 0.05 10.46
C LEU A 136 -9.19 0.71 11.69
N ALA A 137 -8.80 0.25 12.89
CA ALA A 137 -9.09 0.99 14.10
C ALA A 137 -8.15 2.22 14.22
N ARG A 138 -8.49 3.17 15.08
CA ARG A 138 -7.65 4.35 15.33
C ARG A 138 -6.21 3.98 15.70
N LYS A 139 -6.02 2.93 16.51
CA LYS A 139 -4.69 2.43 16.90
C LYS A 139 -3.89 1.93 15.69
N ASP A 140 -4.55 1.27 14.73
CA ASP A 140 -3.90 0.79 13.51
C ASP A 140 -3.48 1.95 12.61
N VAL A 141 -4.33 2.96 12.45
CA VAL A 141 -3.99 4.19 11.70
C VAL A 141 -2.77 4.88 12.32
N GLU A 142 -2.70 4.99 13.65
CA GLU A 142 -1.52 5.55 14.34
C GLU A 142 -0.26 4.69 14.12
N ASN A 143 -0.39 3.36 14.11
CA ASN A 143 0.73 2.49 13.81
C ASN A 143 1.20 2.62 12.35
N VAL A 144 0.27 2.77 11.40
CA VAL A 144 0.60 3.03 10.00
C VAL A 144 1.38 4.33 9.84
N LYS A 145 0.99 5.42 10.51
CA LYS A 145 1.73 6.70 10.49
C LYS A 145 3.16 6.53 11.01
N ARG A 146 3.35 5.77 12.10
CA ARG A 146 4.67 5.47 12.65
C ARG A 146 5.52 4.61 11.70
N GLN A 147 4.91 3.62 11.04
CA GLN A 147 5.57 2.82 10.00
C GLN A 147 6.00 3.70 8.82
N MET A 148 5.17 4.66 8.38
CA MET A 148 5.53 5.64 7.34
C MET A 148 6.71 6.54 7.77
N ALA A 149 6.78 6.88 9.05
CA ALA A 149 7.90 7.61 9.66
C ALA A 149 9.18 6.76 9.84
N GLY A 150 9.16 5.47 9.49
CA GLY A 150 10.31 4.57 9.54
C GLY A 150 10.43 3.75 10.82
N GLU A 151 9.42 3.76 11.70
CA GLU A 151 9.43 2.90 12.88
C GLU A 151 9.06 1.45 12.53
N ASN A 152 9.91 0.49 12.91
CA ASN A 152 9.62 -0.94 12.75
C ASN A 152 8.74 -1.45 13.90
N ILE A 153 7.44 -1.16 13.81
CA ILE A 153 6.40 -1.66 14.72
C ILE A 153 5.39 -2.52 13.97
N GLY A 154 4.70 -3.42 14.68
CA GLY A 154 3.60 -4.20 14.11
C GLY A 154 2.26 -3.46 14.12
N ALA A 155 1.33 -3.88 13.25
CA ALA A 155 -0.04 -3.38 13.22
C ALA A 155 -1.06 -4.54 13.12
N GLY A 156 -2.33 -4.28 13.47
CA GLY A 156 -3.38 -5.32 13.50
C GLY A 156 -3.46 -6.15 14.79
N LEU A 157 -2.62 -5.86 15.78
CA LEU A 157 -2.72 -6.45 17.11
C LEU A 157 -3.72 -5.68 17.99
N ILE A 158 -4.71 -6.43 18.51
CA ILE A 158 -5.68 -5.99 19.53
C ILE A 158 -4.94 -5.34 20.70
#